data_AF-A0AAW0PYK5-F1
#
_entry.id   AF-A0AAW0PYK5-F1
#
_cell.length_a   1.000
_cell.length_b   1.000
_cell.length_c   1.000
_cell.angle_alpha   90.00
_cell.angle_beta   90.00
_cell.angle_gamma   90.00
#
_symmetry.space_group_name_H-M   'P 1'
#
loop_
_entity.id
_entity.type
_entity.pdbx_description
1 polymer ?
#
loop_
_entity_poly.entity_id
_entity_poly.type
_entity_poly.pdbx_seq_one_letter_code
_entity_poly.pdbx_strand_id
1 'polypeptide(L)'
;MESTNENGQDDQNATKEVEISEDVMCDSCMDSPSLALKSCLTCLVSYCESHLRPHLENVKFQNHRLVEPLHNIDCPTCEVHRLPLDRVCLDHSFSICSNCEAEAHDGHLTASVEEAQAKIETELQEKQAEISQSVSKVEKAIEKLQDNNEKVKTIVQDVCVTIGEQFSRLQSTVEEAKKTAMEVLEREQRQALRQSESIQAHLEKKREELTKVQEHTNKLLRAKSNIDFLQKYSEWKKMSTDVCLPSVRTSSMEHLSSYVQTVTDTTQQLCELLLSSYKKSMDVVFKSGCKLKSSDAEPSLLPLPVTREDFLQYHRSLTFDPDTIHSFLRVTDDHKKLTNTSPWQHSYADNDSRFDYWRQALSSDSLYLGRHYIEANLSGEGAHIGVTYKSIERKGEQKTNCICQSEYSWCIGRNSKFFSVWHSGVETL
;
A
#
# COMPACT_ATOMS: atom_id res chain seq x y z
N MET A 1 -1.88 11.37 -67.98
CA MET A 1 -2.48 12.62 -67.49
C MET A 1 -1.64 13.01 -66.29
N GLU A 2 -0.41 13.53 -66.49
CA GLU A 2 -0.14 14.96 -66.84
C GLU A 2 -0.83 15.87 -65.80
N SER A 3 -0.18 16.71 -65.00
CA SER A 3 1.15 17.33 -65.15
C SER A 3 1.64 17.86 -63.79
N THR A 4 2.96 17.87 -63.67
CA THR A 4 3.86 18.69 -62.85
C THR A 4 3.42 20.12 -62.54
N ASN A 5 3.80 20.64 -61.37
CA ASN A 5 4.65 21.85 -61.33
C ASN A 5 5.37 22.01 -59.98
N GLU A 6 6.66 21.70 -59.98
CA GLU A 6 7.66 22.37 -59.16
C GLU A 6 7.92 23.75 -59.78
N ASN A 7 8.07 24.78 -58.96
CA ASN A 7 8.87 25.95 -59.32
C ASN A 7 9.37 26.60 -58.04
N GLY A 8 10.68 26.46 -57.81
CA GLY A 8 11.42 27.35 -56.93
C GLY A 8 11.68 28.67 -57.62
N GLN A 9 11.83 29.73 -56.83
CA GLN A 9 12.54 30.94 -57.21
C GLN A 9 13.08 31.60 -55.94
N ASP A 10 14.41 31.57 -55.82
CA ASP A 10 15.20 32.57 -55.11
C ASP A 10 14.83 33.97 -55.63
N ASP A 11 14.70 34.96 -54.74
CA ASP A 11 15.31 36.28 -54.94
C ASP A 11 15.27 37.12 -53.65
N GLN A 12 16.48 37.28 -53.09
CA GLN A 12 17.12 38.52 -52.64
C GLN A 12 16.28 39.65 -52.01
N ASN A 13 16.61 39.90 -50.74
CA ASN A 13 17.04 41.21 -50.23
C ASN A 13 16.02 42.36 -50.23
N ALA A 14 15.40 42.59 -49.07
CA ALA A 14 15.22 43.95 -48.56
C ALA A 14 15.03 43.87 -47.04
N THR A 15 16.10 44.18 -46.31
CA THR A 15 16.04 44.77 -44.97
C THR A 15 15.06 45.95 -45.01
N LYS A 16 13.82 45.70 -44.62
CA LYS A 16 12.93 46.74 -44.15
C LYS A 16 13.14 46.83 -42.65
N GLU A 17 13.98 47.77 -42.25
CA GLU A 17 13.78 48.47 -40.98
C GLU A 17 12.33 48.97 -41.02
N VAL A 18 11.45 48.22 -40.37
CA VAL A 18 10.10 48.71 -40.09
C VAL A 18 10.28 49.56 -38.84
N GLU A 19 10.58 50.83 -39.02
CA GLU A 19 10.18 51.86 -38.05
C GLU A 19 8.65 51.77 -37.96
N ILE A 20 8.17 50.93 -37.04
CA ILE A 20 6.79 50.97 -36.62
C ILE A 20 6.69 52.24 -35.77
N SER A 21 6.39 53.37 -36.41
CA SER A 21 5.80 54.52 -35.72
C SER A 21 4.39 54.10 -35.33
N GLU A 22 4.26 53.32 -34.25
CA GLU A 22 2.98 53.14 -33.60
C GLU A 22 2.56 54.50 -33.02
N ASP A 23 1.32 54.88 -33.27
CA ASP A 23 0.75 56.17 -32.88
C ASP A 23 0.33 56.13 -31.39
N VAL A 24 1.10 56.77 -30.50
CA VAL A 24 0.79 56.85 -29.06
C VAL A 24 -0.35 57.86 -28.81
N MET A 25 -1.32 57.49 -27.97
CA MET A 25 -2.48 58.32 -27.64
C MET A 25 -2.28 59.09 -26.31
N CYS A 26 -3.00 60.19 -26.12
CA CYS A 26 -2.93 60.98 -24.90
C CYS A 26 -3.77 60.39 -23.76
N ASP A 27 -3.15 60.18 -22.60
CA ASP A 27 -3.81 59.54 -21.44
C ASP A 27 -4.68 60.49 -20.62
N SER A 28 -4.58 61.82 -20.87
CA SER A 28 -5.29 62.85 -20.10
C SER A 28 -6.61 63.32 -20.74
N CYS A 29 -6.93 62.83 -21.94
CA CYS A 29 -8.20 63.13 -22.62
C CYS A 29 -9.34 62.33 -22.01
N MET A 30 -10.48 62.97 -21.72
CA MET A 30 -11.60 62.29 -21.04
C MET A 30 -12.43 61.37 -21.95
N ASP A 31 -12.73 61.78 -23.18
CA ASP A 31 -13.70 61.05 -24.05
C ASP A 31 -13.09 60.58 -25.37
N SER A 32 -12.29 61.41 -26.02
CA SER A 32 -11.67 61.12 -27.31
C SER A 32 -10.17 61.43 -27.27
N PRO A 33 -9.32 60.43 -26.96
CA PRO A 33 -7.89 60.65 -26.88
C PRO A 33 -7.32 61.07 -28.24
N SER A 34 -6.55 62.14 -28.22
CA SER A 34 -5.81 62.64 -29.39
C SER A 34 -4.40 62.07 -29.39
N LEU A 35 -3.73 62.06 -30.55
CA LEU A 35 -2.33 61.67 -30.66
C LEU A 35 -1.46 62.45 -29.67
N ALA A 36 -0.65 61.72 -28.90
CA ALA A 36 0.33 62.31 -28.01
C ALA A 36 1.47 62.93 -28.84
N LEU A 37 1.91 64.11 -28.44
CA LEU A 37 3.06 64.79 -29.06
C LEU A 37 4.34 64.54 -28.28
N LYS A 38 4.24 64.43 -26.95
CA LYS A 38 5.37 64.15 -26.06
C LYS A 38 4.90 63.35 -24.84
N SER A 39 5.81 62.54 -24.34
CA SER A 39 5.69 61.83 -23.06
C SER A 39 6.52 62.53 -21.98
N CYS A 40 5.99 62.64 -20.78
CA CYS A 40 6.67 63.24 -19.63
C CYS A 40 7.22 62.13 -18.72
N LEU A 41 8.54 61.98 -18.66
CA LEU A 41 9.20 60.96 -17.83
C LEU A 41 9.05 61.23 -16.32
N THR A 42 8.63 62.43 -15.93
CA THR A 42 8.38 62.80 -14.53
C THR A 42 6.95 62.51 -14.11
N CYS A 43 5.98 62.74 -15.00
CA CYS A 43 4.57 62.45 -14.74
C CYS A 43 4.19 61.01 -15.06
N LEU A 44 5.01 60.32 -15.85
CA LEU A 44 4.70 59.02 -16.45
C LEU A 44 3.38 59.06 -17.23
N VAL A 45 3.18 60.14 -18.01
CA VAL A 45 1.99 60.36 -18.83
C VAL A 45 2.35 60.89 -20.22
N SER A 46 1.62 60.43 -21.24
CA SER A 46 1.68 60.89 -22.63
C SER A 46 0.63 61.97 -22.91
N TYR A 47 1.06 63.10 -23.48
CA TYR A 47 0.23 64.30 -23.64
C TYR A 47 0.07 64.69 -25.11
N CYS A 48 -1.18 64.95 -25.53
CA CYS A 48 -1.48 65.70 -26.75
C CYS A 48 -1.17 67.18 -26.55
N GLU A 49 -1.18 67.98 -27.62
CA GLU A 49 -0.80 69.39 -27.60
C GLU A 49 -1.47 70.20 -26.48
N SER A 50 -2.80 70.02 -26.29
CA SER A 50 -3.56 70.76 -25.28
C SER A 50 -3.15 70.41 -23.86
N HIS A 51 -2.84 69.13 -23.58
CA HIS A 51 -2.43 68.66 -22.26
C HIS A 51 -0.93 68.79 -22.02
N LEU A 52 -0.12 68.96 -23.07
CA LEU A 52 1.30 69.23 -22.98
C LEU A 52 1.60 70.70 -22.64
N ARG A 53 0.70 71.61 -23.02
CA ARG A 53 0.85 73.06 -22.86
C ARG A 53 1.26 73.50 -21.44
N PRO A 54 0.68 72.97 -20.33
CA PRO A 54 1.13 73.30 -18.99
C PRO A 54 2.62 72.98 -18.75
N HIS A 55 3.14 71.90 -19.34
CA HIS A 55 4.55 71.52 -19.20
C HIS A 55 5.50 72.45 -19.98
N LEU A 56 5.02 73.10 -21.03
CA LEU A 56 5.81 74.04 -21.84
C LEU A 56 5.76 75.48 -21.29
N GLU A 57 4.60 75.91 -20.79
CA GLU A 57 4.35 77.31 -20.44
C GLU A 57 4.51 77.63 -18.96
N ASN A 58 4.32 76.64 -18.07
CA ASN A 58 4.40 76.87 -16.63
C ASN A 58 5.81 76.61 -16.10
N VAL A 59 6.40 77.63 -15.48
CA VAL A 59 7.74 77.58 -14.88
C VAL A 59 7.90 76.43 -13.88
N LYS A 60 6.82 76.02 -13.20
CA LYS A 60 6.85 74.90 -12.23
C LYS A 60 7.13 73.54 -12.87
N PHE A 61 6.88 73.37 -14.16
CA PHE A 61 7.07 72.11 -14.88
C PHE A 61 8.30 72.10 -15.79
N GLN A 62 9.15 73.14 -15.77
CA GLN A 62 10.36 73.20 -16.60
C GLN A 62 11.38 72.08 -16.29
N ASN A 63 11.32 71.50 -15.09
CA ASN A 63 12.18 70.39 -14.70
C ASN A 63 11.65 69.02 -15.19
N HIS A 64 10.45 68.98 -15.77
CA HIS A 64 9.89 67.76 -16.33
C HIS A 64 10.57 67.46 -17.68
N ARG A 65 11.15 66.27 -17.80
CA ARG A 65 11.81 65.85 -19.03
C ARG A 65 10.77 65.30 -20.01
N LEU A 66 10.62 66.00 -21.13
CA LEU A 66 9.73 65.61 -22.24
C LEU A 66 10.53 64.88 -23.32
N VAL A 67 10.03 63.73 -23.76
CA VAL A 67 10.59 62.90 -24.84
C VAL A 67 9.53 62.62 -25.88
N GLU A 68 9.93 62.04 -27.02
CA GLU A 68 8.95 61.55 -28.01
C GLU A 68 7.97 60.55 -27.38
N PRO A 69 6.74 60.44 -27.90
CA PRO A 69 5.71 59.63 -27.29
C PRO A 69 6.18 58.17 -27.09
N LEU A 70 6.09 57.68 -25.85
CA LEU A 70 6.45 56.32 -25.46
C LEU A 70 5.19 55.47 -25.26
N HIS A 71 5.19 54.25 -25.80
CA HIS A 71 4.08 53.29 -25.66
C HIS A 71 3.91 52.78 -24.22
N ASN A 72 5.01 52.47 -23.53
CA ASN A 72 4.99 51.93 -22.17
C ASN A 72 5.72 52.88 -21.21
N ILE A 73 5.03 53.94 -20.80
CA ILE A 73 5.62 54.96 -19.92
C ILE A 73 5.75 54.48 -18.45
N ASP A 74 5.09 53.38 -18.11
CA ASP A 74 5.18 52.68 -16.81
C ASP A 74 6.42 51.76 -16.71
N CYS A 75 7.30 51.76 -17.71
CA CYS A 75 8.54 50.99 -17.66
C CYS A 75 9.40 51.40 -16.44
N PRO A 76 9.93 50.44 -15.67
CA PRO A 76 10.85 50.72 -14.58
C PRO A 76 12.00 51.61 -15.06
N THR A 77 12.29 52.69 -14.34
CA THR A 77 13.37 53.62 -14.68
C THR A 77 14.58 53.39 -13.79
N CYS A 78 15.78 53.55 -14.35
CA CYS A 78 17.02 53.49 -13.60
C CYS A 78 17.04 54.58 -12.52
N GLU A 79 17.36 54.21 -11.29
CA GLU A 79 17.39 55.16 -10.16
C GLU A 79 18.43 56.27 -10.34
N VAL A 80 19.53 55.97 -11.03
CA VAL A 80 20.66 56.88 -11.28
C VAL A 80 20.40 57.76 -12.51
N HIS A 81 20.13 57.15 -13.66
CA HIS A 81 20.05 57.86 -14.94
C HIS A 81 18.63 58.32 -15.31
N ARG A 82 17.60 57.83 -14.60
CA ARG A 82 16.18 58.12 -14.89
C ARG A 82 15.77 57.81 -16.33
N LEU A 83 16.47 56.87 -16.95
CA LEU A 83 16.16 56.31 -18.26
C LEU A 83 15.46 54.95 -18.09
N PRO A 84 14.64 54.50 -19.06
CA PRO A 84 14.00 53.19 -19.03
C PRO A 84 15.01 52.05 -18.85
N LEU A 85 14.64 51.03 -18.09
CA LEU A 85 15.39 49.76 -17.98
C LEU A 85 14.97 48.83 -19.12
N ASP A 86 15.51 49.08 -20.31
CA ASP A 86 15.19 48.40 -21.57
C ASP A 86 16.20 47.30 -21.96
N ARG A 87 17.26 47.13 -21.18
CA ARG A 87 18.33 46.14 -21.41
C ARG A 87 18.53 45.26 -20.20
N VAL A 88 19.12 44.08 -20.37
CA VAL A 88 19.49 43.15 -19.30
C VAL A 88 20.96 42.83 -19.42
N CYS A 89 21.72 43.04 -18.35
CA CYS A 89 23.09 42.54 -18.25
C CYS A 89 23.05 41.08 -17.83
N LEU A 90 23.43 40.16 -18.73
CA LEU A 90 23.33 38.72 -18.52
C LEU A 90 24.29 38.22 -17.43
N ASP A 91 25.46 38.87 -17.31
CA ASP A 91 26.47 38.52 -16.29
C ASP A 91 25.99 38.81 -14.87
N HIS A 92 25.14 39.84 -14.71
CA HIS A 92 24.62 40.27 -13.41
C HIS A 92 23.14 39.89 -13.22
N SER A 93 22.44 39.48 -14.27
CA SER A 93 21.00 39.17 -14.26
C SER A 93 20.11 40.32 -13.76
N PHE A 94 20.45 41.56 -14.13
CA PHE A 94 19.67 42.76 -13.79
C PHE A 94 19.30 43.58 -15.02
N SER A 95 18.12 44.19 -14.99
CA SER A 95 17.71 45.17 -15.99
C SER A 95 18.47 46.49 -15.78
N ILE A 96 19.02 47.03 -16.85
CA ILE A 96 19.83 48.24 -16.90
C ILE A 96 19.30 49.19 -17.97
N CYS A 97 19.62 50.48 -17.86
CA CYS A 97 19.35 51.45 -18.93
C CYS A 97 20.57 51.59 -19.85
N SER A 98 20.37 52.19 -21.03
CA SER A 98 21.42 52.44 -22.03
C SER A 98 22.68 53.14 -21.48
N ASN A 99 22.56 54.06 -20.51
CA ASN A 99 23.74 54.69 -19.89
C ASN A 99 24.48 53.78 -18.91
N CYS A 100 23.76 52.91 -18.19
CA CYS A 100 24.38 51.91 -17.31
C CYS A 100 25.20 50.90 -18.12
N GLU A 101 24.74 50.53 -19.31
CA GLU A 101 25.45 49.66 -20.25
C GLU A 101 26.80 50.27 -20.67
N ALA A 102 26.80 51.55 -21.08
CA ALA A 102 28.01 52.21 -21.57
C ALA A 102 29.03 52.58 -20.46
N GLU A 103 28.60 52.70 -19.21
CA GLU A 103 29.44 53.15 -18.10
C GLU A 103 29.84 52.00 -17.17
N ALA A 104 28.88 51.51 -16.37
CA ALA A 104 29.15 50.56 -15.30
C ALA A 104 29.19 49.10 -15.79
N HIS A 105 28.62 48.83 -16.96
CA HIS A 105 28.57 47.50 -17.56
C HIS A 105 29.27 47.44 -18.93
N ASP A 106 30.24 48.32 -19.15
CA ASP A 106 31.03 48.33 -20.40
C ASP A 106 31.79 47.00 -20.56
N GLY A 107 31.60 46.36 -21.71
CA GLY A 107 32.17 45.05 -22.01
C GLY A 107 31.44 43.83 -21.42
N HIS A 108 30.35 44.01 -20.67
CA HIS A 108 29.48 42.90 -20.25
C HIS A 108 28.55 42.45 -21.39
N LEU A 109 28.07 41.20 -21.31
CA LEU A 109 27.06 40.70 -22.24
C LEU A 109 25.70 41.28 -21.90
N THR A 110 25.17 42.09 -22.81
CA THR A 110 23.85 42.73 -22.68
C THR A 110 22.93 42.29 -23.81
N ALA A 111 21.64 42.21 -23.51
CA ALA A 111 20.57 41.95 -24.48
C ALA A 111 19.41 42.91 -24.20
N SER A 112 18.51 43.10 -25.17
CA SER A 112 17.26 43.82 -24.87
C SER A 112 16.41 43.00 -23.88
N VAL A 113 15.53 43.68 -23.13
CA VAL A 113 14.59 43.00 -22.23
C VAL A 113 13.69 42.04 -23.01
N GLU A 114 13.25 42.42 -24.20
CA GLU A 114 12.42 41.59 -25.09
C GLU A 114 13.18 40.34 -25.56
N GLU A 115 14.45 40.49 -25.96
CA GLU A 115 15.31 39.37 -26.37
C GLU A 115 15.58 38.40 -25.21
N ALA A 116 15.90 38.94 -24.02
CA ALA A 116 16.13 38.13 -22.83
C ALA A 116 14.85 37.41 -22.38
N GLN A 117 13.70 38.10 -22.42
CA GLN A 117 12.40 37.51 -22.13
C GLN A 117 12.04 36.41 -23.13
N ALA A 118 12.18 36.65 -24.44
CA ALA A 118 11.86 35.65 -25.46
C ALA A 118 12.75 34.40 -25.33
N LYS A 119 14.03 34.57 -24.98
CA LYS A 119 14.95 33.46 -24.72
C LYS A 119 14.52 32.65 -23.48
N ILE A 120 14.27 33.31 -22.36
CA ILE A 120 13.82 32.63 -21.12
C ILE A 120 12.48 31.94 -21.34
N GLU A 121 11.55 32.58 -22.06
CA GLU A 121 10.25 32.00 -22.39
C GLU A 121 10.42 30.73 -23.23
N THR A 122 11.32 30.76 -24.23
CA THR A 122 11.64 29.58 -25.04
C THR A 122 12.23 28.45 -24.19
N GLU A 123 13.21 28.75 -23.32
CA GLU A 123 13.82 27.77 -22.42
C GLU A 123 12.78 27.16 -21.44
N LEU A 124 11.87 27.99 -20.92
CA LEU A 124 10.78 27.53 -20.06
C LEU A 124 9.78 26.67 -20.83
N GLN A 125 9.43 27.02 -22.07
CA GLN A 125 8.55 26.21 -22.92
C GLN A 125 9.17 24.85 -23.25
N GLU A 126 10.48 24.79 -23.54
CA GLU A 126 11.21 23.54 -23.75
C GLU A 126 11.22 22.68 -22.48
N LYS A 127 11.53 23.28 -21.33
CA LYS A 127 11.52 22.58 -20.03
C LYS A 127 10.13 22.08 -19.65
N GLN A 128 9.09 22.88 -19.90
CA GLN A 128 7.70 22.51 -19.68
C GLN A 128 7.32 21.31 -20.54
N ALA A 129 7.72 21.29 -21.82
CA ALA A 129 7.49 20.16 -22.71
C ALA A 129 8.23 18.89 -22.25
N GLU A 130 9.48 19.01 -21.80
CA GLU A 130 10.27 17.90 -21.25
C GLU A 130 9.60 17.30 -19.99
N ILE A 131 9.17 18.15 -19.06
CA ILE A 131 8.47 17.75 -17.83
C ILE A 131 7.14 17.07 -18.18
N SER A 132 6.32 17.67 -19.04
CA SER A 132 5.04 17.08 -19.46
C SER A 132 5.23 15.72 -20.13
N GLN A 133 6.29 15.55 -20.94
CA GLN A 133 6.62 14.24 -21.53
C GLN A 133 7.05 13.23 -20.47
N SER A 134 7.86 13.64 -19.48
CA SER A 134 8.32 12.79 -18.38
C SER A 134 7.14 12.32 -17.52
N VAL A 135 6.24 13.23 -17.16
CA VAL A 135 5.00 12.93 -16.42
C VAL A 135 4.18 11.88 -17.18
N SER A 136 3.95 12.07 -18.48
CA SER A 136 3.20 11.09 -19.29
C SER A 136 3.87 9.70 -19.35
N LYS A 137 5.20 9.63 -19.36
CA LYS A 137 5.94 8.36 -19.31
C LYS A 137 5.78 7.67 -17.96
N VAL A 138 5.86 8.42 -16.86
CA VAL A 138 5.66 7.90 -15.49
C VAL A 138 4.22 7.42 -15.30
N GLU A 139 3.22 8.18 -15.75
CA GLU A 139 1.81 7.78 -15.70
C GLU A 139 1.57 6.45 -16.43
N LYS A 140 2.08 6.31 -17.66
CA LYS A 140 1.99 5.05 -18.42
C LYS A 140 2.68 3.88 -17.72
N ALA A 141 3.77 4.12 -17.01
CA ALA A 141 4.44 3.09 -16.23
C ALA A 141 3.59 2.68 -15.02
N ILE A 142 2.97 3.64 -14.33
CA ILE A 142 2.04 3.40 -13.22
C ILE A 142 0.83 2.59 -13.71
N GLU A 143 0.20 2.98 -14.83
CA GLU A 143 -0.93 2.24 -15.40
C GLU A 143 -0.58 0.78 -15.73
N LYS A 144 0.59 0.55 -16.33
CA LYS A 144 1.08 -0.81 -16.61
C LYS A 144 1.30 -1.64 -15.35
N LEU A 145 1.84 -1.02 -14.30
CA LEU A 145 2.02 -1.69 -13.00
C LEU A 145 0.67 -2.00 -12.34
N GLN A 146 -0.29 -1.09 -12.41
CA GLN A 146 -1.65 -1.30 -11.90
C GLN A 146 -2.36 -2.45 -12.65
N ASP A 147 -2.28 -2.47 -13.98
CA ASP A 147 -2.84 -3.56 -14.80
C ASP A 147 -2.17 -4.92 -14.49
N ASN A 148 -0.85 -4.94 -14.30
CA ASN A 148 -0.15 -6.16 -13.88
C ASN A 148 -0.59 -6.62 -12.48
N ASN A 149 -0.72 -5.70 -11.53
CA ASN A 149 -1.18 -6.01 -10.17
C ASN A 149 -2.59 -6.61 -10.16
N GLU A 150 -3.53 -6.05 -10.94
CA GLU A 150 -4.87 -6.63 -11.06
C GLU A 150 -4.83 -8.00 -11.75
N LYS A 151 -4.00 -8.20 -12.78
CA LYS A 151 -3.81 -9.53 -13.39
C LYS A 151 -3.28 -10.57 -12.42
N VAL A 152 -2.26 -10.22 -11.62
CA VAL A 152 -1.71 -11.10 -10.58
C VAL A 152 -2.80 -11.45 -9.58
N LYS A 153 -3.58 -10.46 -9.13
CA LYS A 153 -4.70 -10.66 -8.21
C LYS A 153 -5.77 -11.59 -8.79
N THR A 154 -6.16 -11.40 -10.04
CA THR A 154 -7.11 -12.30 -10.74
C THR A 154 -6.56 -13.72 -10.83
N ILE A 155 -5.30 -13.90 -11.25
CA ILE A 155 -4.67 -15.23 -11.33
C ILE A 155 -4.65 -15.93 -9.97
N VAL A 156 -4.25 -15.22 -8.91
CA VAL A 156 -4.24 -15.77 -7.55
C VAL A 156 -5.65 -16.12 -7.09
N GLN A 157 -6.63 -15.27 -7.37
CA GLN A 157 -8.03 -15.55 -7.03
C GLN A 157 -8.55 -16.81 -7.74
N ASP A 158 -8.29 -16.96 -9.03
CA ASP A 158 -8.71 -18.12 -9.82
C ASP A 158 -8.08 -19.43 -9.31
N VAL A 159 -6.79 -19.38 -8.95
CA VAL A 159 -6.09 -20.51 -8.32
C VAL A 159 -6.70 -20.83 -6.95
N CYS A 160 -6.98 -19.82 -6.12
CA CYS A 160 -7.61 -20.01 -4.81
C CYS A 160 -9.02 -20.62 -4.92
N VAL A 161 -9.84 -20.18 -5.89
CA VAL A 161 -11.15 -20.76 -6.16
C VAL A 161 -11.00 -22.24 -6.54
N THR A 162 -10.09 -22.55 -7.46
CA THR A 162 -9.83 -23.92 -7.90
C THR A 162 -9.40 -24.81 -6.73
N ILE A 163 -8.48 -24.33 -5.88
CA ILE A 163 -8.05 -25.04 -4.67
C ILE A 163 -9.26 -25.28 -3.75
N GLY A 164 -10.05 -24.24 -3.50
CA GLY A 164 -11.26 -24.32 -2.68
C GLY A 164 -12.22 -25.40 -3.16
N GLU A 165 -12.53 -25.43 -4.46
CA GLU A 165 -13.40 -26.44 -5.07
C GLU A 165 -12.88 -27.86 -4.89
N GLN A 166 -11.56 -28.08 -5.03
CA GLN A 166 -10.96 -29.40 -4.81
C GLN A 166 -11.12 -29.87 -3.36
N PHE A 167 -10.92 -28.98 -2.39
CA PHE A 167 -11.09 -29.31 -0.97
C PHE A 167 -12.55 -29.49 -0.58
N SER A 168 -13.48 -28.72 -1.16
CA SER A 168 -14.92 -28.94 -0.99
C SER A 168 -15.33 -30.33 -1.50
N ARG A 169 -14.77 -30.77 -2.63
CA ARG A 169 -15.02 -32.11 -3.16
C ARG A 169 -14.51 -33.20 -2.20
N LEU A 170 -13.31 -33.04 -1.64
CA LEU A 170 -12.77 -33.97 -0.63
C LEU A 170 -13.64 -34.03 0.63
N GLN A 171 -14.09 -32.89 1.14
CA GLN A 171 -14.98 -32.82 2.30
C GLN A 171 -16.29 -33.56 2.06
N SER A 172 -16.89 -33.39 0.87
CA SER A 172 -18.12 -34.10 0.50
C SER A 172 -17.92 -35.62 0.51
N THR A 173 -16.81 -36.11 -0.04
CA THR A 173 -16.49 -37.55 -0.03
C THR A 173 -16.31 -38.09 1.39
N VAL A 174 -15.66 -37.32 2.27
CA VAL A 174 -15.47 -37.71 3.67
C VAL A 174 -16.80 -37.80 4.41
N GLU A 175 -17.70 -36.83 4.22
CA GLU A 175 -19.01 -36.85 4.86
C GLU A 175 -19.88 -37.99 4.34
N GLU A 176 -19.82 -38.32 3.04
CA GLU A 176 -20.50 -39.48 2.46
C GLU A 176 -19.96 -40.81 3.04
N ALA A 177 -18.65 -40.94 3.20
CA ALA A 177 -18.03 -42.12 3.81
C ALA A 177 -18.47 -42.28 5.27
N LYS A 178 -18.49 -41.18 6.04
CA LYS A 178 -18.98 -41.15 7.42
C LYS A 178 -20.46 -41.57 7.50
N LYS A 179 -21.31 -41.01 6.65
CA LYS A 179 -22.74 -41.36 6.58
C LYS A 179 -22.92 -42.86 6.34
N THR A 180 -22.19 -43.40 5.36
CA THR A 180 -22.23 -44.83 5.02
C THR A 180 -21.82 -45.71 6.21
N ALA A 181 -20.75 -45.35 6.92
CA ALA A 181 -20.31 -46.08 8.11
C ALA A 181 -21.35 -46.02 9.25
N MET A 182 -22.01 -44.89 9.46
CA MET A 182 -23.06 -44.78 10.47
C MET A 182 -24.29 -45.63 10.12
N GLU A 183 -24.71 -45.63 8.85
CA GLU A 183 -25.85 -46.42 8.38
C GLU A 183 -25.67 -47.94 8.58
N VAL A 184 -24.43 -48.44 8.45
CA VAL A 184 -24.09 -49.83 8.77
C VAL A 184 -24.32 -50.14 10.24
N LEU A 185 -23.81 -49.30 11.13
CA LEU A 185 -23.96 -49.49 12.57
C LEU A 185 -25.43 -49.44 13.02
N GLU A 186 -26.20 -48.49 12.50
CA GLU A 186 -27.62 -48.40 12.82
C GLU A 186 -28.41 -49.61 12.32
N ARG A 187 -28.04 -50.19 11.17
CA ARG A 187 -28.69 -51.39 10.63
C ARG A 187 -28.44 -52.59 11.54
N GLU A 188 -27.19 -52.81 11.95
CA GLU A 188 -26.82 -53.87 12.90
C GLU A 188 -27.56 -53.71 14.24
N GLN A 189 -27.60 -52.48 14.78
CA GLN A 189 -28.35 -52.19 16.00
C GLN A 189 -29.84 -52.54 15.86
N ARG A 190 -30.50 -52.09 14.77
CA ARG A 190 -31.91 -52.39 14.51
C ARG A 190 -32.18 -53.89 14.34
N GLN A 191 -31.21 -54.65 13.82
CA GLN A 191 -31.34 -56.10 13.67
C GLN A 191 -31.20 -56.82 15.01
N ALA A 192 -30.19 -56.46 15.81
CA ALA A 192 -29.98 -57.03 17.14
C ALA A 192 -31.17 -56.78 18.08
N LEU A 193 -31.73 -55.55 18.07
CA LEU A 193 -32.92 -55.22 18.86
C LEU A 193 -34.14 -56.04 18.45
N ARG A 194 -34.41 -56.17 17.15
CA ARG A 194 -35.53 -56.99 16.64
C ARG A 194 -35.41 -58.46 17.06
N GLN A 195 -34.20 -59.01 17.05
CA GLN A 195 -33.96 -60.37 17.52
C GLN A 195 -34.24 -60.49 19.03
N SER A 196 -33.78 -59.53 19.84
CA SER A 196 -34.04 -59.50 21.29
C SER A 196 -35.54 -59.37 21.60
N GLU A 197 -36.26 -58.49 20.91
CA GLU A 197 -37.71 -58.31 21.05
C GLU A 197 -38.47 -59.61 20.73
N SER A 198 -38.06 -60.33 19.68
CA SER A 198 -38.67 -61.62 19.32
C SER A 198 -38.46 -62.69 20.40
N ILE A 199 -37.24 -62.79 20.94
CA ILE A 199 -36.93 -63.71 22.05
C ILE A 199 -37.74 -63.34 23.30
N GLN A 200 -37.79 -62.04 23.64
CA GLN A 200 -38.57 -61.55 24.79
C GLN A 200 -40.05 -61.92 24.64
N ALA A 201 -40.66 -61.66 23.48
CA ALA A 201 -42.05 -61.99 23.24
C ALA A 201 -42.34 -63.50 23.40
N HIS A 202 -41.41 -64.36 22.95
CA HIS A 202 -41.53 -65.80 23.14
C HIS A 202 -41.48 -66.21 24.62
N LEU A 203 -40.54 -65.63 25.39
CA LEU A 203 -40.39 -65.91 26.82
C LEU A 203 -41.58 -65.38 27.62
N GLU A 204 -42.13 -64.21 27.28
CA GLU A 204 -43.32 -63.66 27.93
C GLU A 204 -44.54 -64.55 27.72
N LYS A 205 -44.73 -65.08 26.50
CA LYS A 205 -45.77 -66.07 26.21
C LYS A 205 -45.56 -67.35 27.02
N LYS A 206 -44.32 -67.86 27.09
CA LYS A 206 -44.01 -69.07 27.86
C LYS A 206 -44.23 -68.86 29.36
N ARG A 207 -43.89 -67.68 29.89
CA ARG A 207 -44.19 -67.28 31.26
C ARG A 207 -45.69 -67.35 31.53
N GLU A 208 -46.52 -66.80 30.64
CA GLU A 208 -47.98 -66.84 30.80
C GLU A 208 -48.52 -68.28 30.82
N GLU A 209 -48.02 -69.16 29.93
CA GLU A 209 -48.36 -70.59 29.92
C GLU A 209 -47.97 -71.27 31.24
N LEU A 210 -46.75 -71.03 31.74
CA LEU A 210 -46.25 -71.62 32.99
C LEU A 210 -47.02 -71.10 34.21
N THR A 211 -47.37 -69.81 34.26
CA THR A 211 -48.20 -69.24 35.33
C THR A 211 -49.58 -69.91 35.37
N LYS A 212 -50.21 -70.17 34.23
CA LYS A 212 -51.49 -70.91 34.16
C LYS A 212 -51.35 -72.34 34.71
N VAL A 213 -50.28 -73.05 34.34
CA VAL A 213 -49.98 -74.40 34.87
C VAL A 213 -49.74 -74.36 36.38
N GLN A 214 -49.01 -73.35 36.87
CA GLN A 214 -48.74 -73.16 38.30
C GLN A 214 -50.04 -72.91 39.09
N GLU A 215 -50.89 -71.99 38.62
CA GLU A 215 -52.19 -71.71 39.24
C GLU A 215 -53.09 -72.95 39.30
N HIS A 216 -53.12 -73.74 38.23
CA HIS A 216 -53.91 -74.96 38.15
C HIS A 216 -53.40 -76.02 39.15
N THR A 217 -52.08 -76.22 39.22
CA THR A 217 -51.44 -77.12 40.20
C THR A 217 -51.73 -76.67 41.64
N ASN A 218 -51.65 -75.36 41.93
CA ASN A 218 -51.98 -74.80 43.25
C ASN A 218 -53.45 -75.03 43.63
N LYS A 219 -54.38 -74.92 42.67
CA LYS A 219 -55.81 -75.23 42.89
C LYS A 219 -56.00 -76.71 43.22
N LEU A 220 -55.29 -77.59 42.53
CA LEU A 220 -55.28 -79.04 42.78
C LEU A 220 -54.81 -79.38 44.21
N LEU A 221 -53.69 -78.78 44.65
CA LEU A 221 -53.15 -78.97 46.00
C LEU A 221 -54.09 -78.50 47.13
N ARG A 222 -55.07 -77.65 46.83
CA ARG A 222 -56.07 -77.14 47.79
C ARG A 222 -57.37 -77.96 47.83
N ALA A 223 -57.45 -79.08 47.10
CA ALA A 223 -58.64 -79.93 47.10
C ALA A 223 -58.92 -80.52 48.50
N LYS A 224 -60.18 -80.44 48.95
CA LYS A 224 -60.58 -80.87 50.32
C LYS A 224 -60.83 -82.38 50.46
N SER A 225 -61.06 -83.08 49.34
CA SER A 225 -61.36 -84.52 49.31
C SER A 225 -60.26 -85.28 48.61
N ASN A 226 -59.79 -86.37 49.22
CA ASN A 226 -58.72 -87.21 48.66
C ASN A 226 -59.11 -87.86 47.32
N ILE A 227 -60.40 -88.16 47.11
CA ILE A 227 -60.89 -88.76 45.86
C ILE A 227 -60.91 -87.72 44.74
N ASP A 228 -61.38 -86.51 45.03
CA ASP A 228 -61.42 -85.37 44.10
C ASP A 228 -60.00 -84.94 43.68
N PHE A 229 -59.04 -84.98 44.61
CA PHE A 229 -57.63 -84.75 44.32
C PHE A 229 -57.07 -85.78 43.32
N LEU A 230 -57.30 -87.07 43.54
CA LEU A 230 -56.78 -88.13 42.68
C LEU A 230 -57.40 -88.10 41.28
N GLN A 231 -58.70 -87.80 41.17
CA GLN A 231 -59.38 -87.64 39.88
C GLN A 231 -58.82 -86.45 39.10
N LYS A 232 -58.79 -85.25 39.71
CA LYS A 232 -58.25 -84.04 39.08
C LYS A 232 -56.77 -84.19 38.71
N TYR A 233 -55.99 -84.89 39.52
CA TYR A 233 -54.57 -85.12 39.24
C TYR A 233 -54.39 -86.03 38.03
N SER A 234 -55.22 -87.07 37.92
CA SER A 234 -55.19 -87.99 36.78
C SER A 234 -55.52 -87.31 35.46
N GLU A 235 -56.43 -86.33 35.48
CA GLU A 235 -56.78 -85.50 34.32
C GLU A 235 -55.64 -84.54 33.96
N TRP A 236 -55.09 -83.82 34.95
CA TRP A 236 -53.96 -82.91 34.74
C TRP A 236 -52.73 -83.63 34.18
N LYS A 237 -52.40 -84.82 34.71
CA LYS A 237 -51.24 -85.60 34.25
C LYS A 237 -51.34 -86.01 32.78
N LYS A 238 -52.55 -86.18 32.23
CA LYS A 238 -52.77 -86.46 30.81
C LYS A 238 -52.59 -85.23 29.92
N MET A 239 -52.72 -84.03 30.48
CA MET A 239 -52.67 -82.75 29.77
C MET A 239 -51.34 -82.00 29.94
N SER A 240 -50.51 -82.40 30.91
CA SER A 240 -49.26 -81.73 31.24
C SER A 240 -48.21 -81.93 30.14
N THR A 241 -47.80 -80.83 29.52
CA THR A 241 -46.62 -80.76 28.64
C THR A 241 -45.37 -80.32 29.40
N ASP A 242 -44.20 -80.72 28.87
CA ASP A 242 -42.88 -80.48 29.45
C ASP A 242 -42.62 -79.01 29.84
N VAL A 243 -41.98 -78.81 31.00
CA VAL A 243 -41.69 -77.52 31.66
C VAL A 243 -40.36 -76.94 31.17
N CYS A 244 -39.68 -77.62 30.24
CA CYS A 244 -38.35 -77.22 29.78
C CYS A 244 -38.34 -75.81 29.13
N LEU A 245 -37.45 -74.96 29.63
CA LEU A 245 -37.16 -73.65 29.07
C LEU A 245 -36.05 -73.78 28.01
N PRO A 246 -36.25 -73.29 26.78
CA PRO A 246 -35.18 -73.25 25.80
C PRO A 246 -34.01 -72.39 26.30
N SER A 247 -32.78 -72.81 26.02
CA SER A 247 -31.59 -72.01 26.29
C SER A 247 -31.65 -70.72 25.47
N VAL A 248 -31.69 -69.57 26.17
CA VAL A 248 -31.64 -68.25 25.57
C VAL A 248 -30.17 -67.88 25.35
N ARG A 249 -29.77 -67.70 24.08
CA ARG A 249 -28.48 -67.08 23.75
C ARG A 249 -28.75 -65.65 23.30
N THR A 250 -28.20 -64.68 24.01
CA THR A 250 -28.13 -63.30 23.55
C THR A 250 -26.96 -63.16 22.58
N SER A 251 -27.19 -62.47 21.46
CA SER A 251 -26.14 -62.14 20.50
C SER A 251 -25.19 -61.11 21.11
N SER A 252 -23.94 -61.49 21.35
CA SER A 252 -22.89 -60.58 21.81
C SER A 252 -22.42 -59.70 20.66
N MET A 253 -22.39 -58.38 20.88
CA MET A 253 -21.94 -57.37 19.90
C MET A 253 -20.41 -57.21 19.89
N GLU A 254 -19.65 -58.26 20.21
CA GLU A 254 -18.18 -58.24 20.30
C GLU A 254 -17.49 -57.74 19.02
N HIS A 255 -18.12 -57.96 17.86
CA HIS A 255 -17.62 -57.50 16.56
C HIS A 255 -17.65 -55.96 16.41
N LEU A 256 -18.39 -55.21 17.23
CA LEU A 256 -18.38 -53.74 17.20
C LEU A 256 -17.02 -53.16 17.57
N SER A 257 -16.24 -53.86 18.40
CA SER A 257 -14.86 -53.48 18.69
C SER A 257 -14.00 -53.52 17.42
N SER A 258 -14.15 -54.59 16.62
CA SER A 258 -13.49 -54.69 15.31
C SER A 258 -13.96 -53.63 14.32
N TYR A 259 -15.24 -53.24 14.37
CA TYR A 259 -15.79 -52.16 13.56
C TYR A 259 -15.14 -50.82 13.86
N VAL A 260 -15.08 -50.44 15.14
CA VAL A 260 -14.43 -49.19 15.58
C VAL A 260 -12.95 -49.19 15.21
N GLN A 261 -12.25 -50.30 15.42
CA GLN A 261 -10.84 -50.43 15.06
C GLN A 261 -10.64 -50.25 13.55
N THR A 262 -11.45 -50.90 12.72
CA THR A 262 -11.37 -50.81 11.26
C THR A 262 -11.59 -49.38 10.76
N VAL A 263 -12.62 -48.69 11.28
CA VAL A 263 -12.91 -47.30 10.93
C VAL A 263 -11.74 -46.39 11.36
N THR A 264 -11.20 -46.60 12.56
CA THR A 264 -10.08 -45.82 13.09
C THR A 264 -8.82 -45.99 12.24
N ASP A 265 -8.41 -47.24 11.99
CA ASP A 265 -7.20 -47.56 11.23
C ASP A 265 -7.29 -47.05 9.80
N THR A 266 -8.45 -47.24 9.15
CA THR A 266 -8.67 -46.78 7.77
C THR A 266 -8.64 -45.26 7.69
N THR A 267 -9.29 -44.58 8.64
CA THR A 267 -9.33 -43.11 8.68
C THR A 267 -7.92 -42.54 8.91
N GLN A 268 -7.16 -43.13 9.83
CA GLN A 268 -5.78 -42.70 10.09
C GLN A 268 -4.91 -42.86 8.84
N GLN A 269 -4.96 -44.00 8.17
CA GLN A 269 -4.20 -44.24 6.93
C GLN A 269 -4.58 -43.25 5.83
N LEU A 270 -5.87 -42.96 5.65
CA LEU A 270 -6.34 -41.98 4.66
C LEU A 270 -5.83 -40.56 4.98
N CYS A 271 -5.85 -40.14 6.25
CA CYS A 271 -5.31 -38.85 6.68
C CYS A 271 -3.81 -38.75 6.41
N GLU A 272 -3.03 -39.77 6.74
CA GLU A 272 -1.59 -39.83 6.50
C GLU A 272 -1.26 -39.80 5.00
N LEU A 273 -1.99 -40.56 4.18
CA LEU A 273 -1.85 -40.57 2.72
C LEU A 273 -2.20 -39.21 2.12
N LEU A 274 -3.28 -38.58 2.56
CA LEU A 274 -3.69 -37.26 2.09
C LEU A 274 -2.62 -36.20 2.39
N LEU A 275 -2.18 -36.10 3.65
CA LEU A 275 -1.17 -35.13 4.06
C LEU A 275 0.17 -35.36 3.35
N SER A 276 0.62 -36.61 3.26
CA SER A 276 1.89 -36.94 2.61
C SER A 276 1.86 -36.73 1.10
N SER A 277 0.73 -37.01 0.44
CA SER A 277 0.53 -36.78 -1.00
C SER A 277 0.57 -35.30 -1.34
N TYR A 278 -0.16 -34.46 -0.58
CA TYR A 278 -0.16 -33.01 -0.78
C TYR A 278 1.22 -32.42 -0.50
N LYS A 279 1.88 -32.81 0.60
CA LYS A 279 3.22 -32.33 0.93
C LYS A 279 4.23 -32.63 -0.20
N LYS A 280 4.26 -33.87 -0.69
CA LYS A 280 5.14 -34.26 -1.80
C LYS A 280 4.84 -33.50 -3.08
N SER A 281 3.55 -33.33 -3.41
CA SER A 281 3.13 -32.63 -4.63
C SER A 281 3.46 -31.14 -4.57
N MET A 282 3.26 -30.50 -3.42
CA MET A 282 3.61 -29.10 -3.22
C MET A 282 5.14 -28.90 -3.24
N ASP A 283 5.92 -29.79 -2.63
CA ASP A 283 7.38 -29.74 -2.70
C ASP A 283 7.90 -29.75 -4.15
N VAL A 284 7.25 -30.50 -5.06
CA VAL A 284 7.59 -30.50 -6.49
C VAL A 284 7.28 -29.14 -7.11
N VAL A 285 6.09 -28.59 -6.87
CA VAL A 285 5.69 -27.27 -7.39
C VAL A 285 6.63 -26.16 -6.91
N PHE A 286 6.99 -26.15 -5.62
CA PHE A 286 7.96 -25.20 -5.05
C PHE A 286 9.36 -25.36 -5.66
N LYS A 287 9.79 -26.60 -5.99
CA LYS A 287 11.10 -26.84 -6.61
C LYS A 287 11.12 -26.55 -8.11
N SER A 288 10.00 -26.71 -8.81
CA SER A 288 9.90 -26.49 -10.27
C SER A 288 9.53 -25.06 -10.65
N GLY A 289 8.86 -24.30 -9.76
CA GLY A 289 8.42 -22.92 -10.01
C GLY A 289 9.54 -21.87 -10.10
N CYS A 290 10.76 -22.19 -9.65
CA CYS A 290 11.90 -21.24 -9.57
C CYS A 290 12.84 -21.24 -10.78
N LYS A 291 12.32 -21.38 -12.00
CA LYS A 291 13.11 -21.17 -13.23
C LYS A 291 12.39 -20.28 -14.24
N LEU A 292 11.90 -19.11 -13.82
CA LEU A 292 11.72 -18.01 -14.76
C LEU A 292 13.07 -17.32 -14.92
N LYS A 293 13.69 -17.53 -16.10
CA LYS A 293 14.82 -16.73 -16.57
C LYS A 293 14.29 -15.37 -17.01
N SER A 294 14.36 -14.38 -16.14
CA SER A 294 14.38 -12.98 -16.55
C SER A 294 15.54 -12.27 -15.87
N SER A 295 16.34 -11.63 -16.70
CA SER A 295 17.44 -10.75 -16.33
C SER A 295 16.93 -9.65 -15.40
N ASP A 296 17.79 -9.27 -14.46
CA ASP A 296 17.72 -8.08 -13.62
C ASP A 296 16.71 -8.08 -12.47
N ALA A 297 17.22 -8.60 -11.34
CA ALA A 297 16.98 -8.18 -9.95
C ALA A 297 15.54 -7.86 -9.49
N GLU A 298 14.86 -8.89 -8.97
CA GLU A 298 14.01 -8.75 -7.77
C GLU A 298 13.99 -10.04 -6.93
N PRO A 299 13.89 -9.96 -5.58
CA PRO A 299 14.06 -11.09 -4.68
C PRO A 299 12.74 -11.81 -4.38
N SER A 300 12.33 -12.74 -5.25
CA SER A 300 11.20 -13.61 -4.96
C SER A 300 11.59 -14.77 -4.01
N LEU A 301 11.00 -14.75 -2.80
CA LEU A 301 10.77 -15.91 -1.92
C LEU A 301 11.97 -16.72 -1.44
N LEU A 302 13.07 -16.05 -1.08
CA LEU A 302 14.00 -16.64 -0.14
C LEU A 302 13.28 -16.83 1.22
N PRO A 303 13.51 -17.94 1.95
CA PRO A 303 12.89 -18.16 3.25
C PRO A 303 13.07 -16.94 4.15
N LEU A 304 12.06 -16.65 4.98
CA LEU A 304 12.15 -15.60 5.99
C LEU A 304 13.39 -15.87 6.84
N PRO A 305 14.30 -14.89 7.01
CA PRO A 305 15.49 -15.09 7.83
C PRO A 305 15.06 -15.39 9.27
N VAL A 306 15.63 -16.43 9.89
CA VAL A 306 15.29 -16.82 11.26
C VAL A 306 16.49 -16.65 12.18
N THR A 307 17.68 -16.97 11.70
CA THR A 307 18.94 -16.81 12.44
C THR A 307 19.60 -15.48 12.13
N ARG A 308 20.45 -14.99 13.04
CA ARG A 308 21.23 -13.76 12.80
C ARG A 308 22.09 -13.89 11.54
N GLU A 309 22.64 -15.07 11.29
CA GLU A 309 23.42 -15.39 10.10
C GLU A 309 22.60 -15.25 8.82
N ASP A 310 21.32 -15.63 8.83
CA ASP A 310 20.41 -15.41 7.70
C ASP A 310 20.18 -13.91 7.46
N PHE A 311 19.99 -13.13 8.53
CA PHE A 311 19.80 -11.68 8.44
C PHE A 311 21.04 -10.96 7.92
N LEU A 312 22.24 -11.38 8.33
CA LEU A 312 23.51 -10.79 7.92
C LEU A 312 23.74 -10.89 6.40
N GLN A 313 23.11 -11.82 5.70
CA GLN A 313 23.14 -11.89 4.23
C GLN A 313 22.53 -10.63 3.57
N TYR A 314 21.67 -9.91 4.29
CA TYR A 314 21.01 -8.68 3.84
C TYR A 314 21.58 -7.43 4.49
N HIS A 315 22.75 -7.53 5.13
CA HIS A 315 23.35 -6.43 5.88
C HIS A 315 23.60 -5.20 5.00
N ARG A 316 23.18 -4.04 5.50
CA ARG A 316 23.45 -2.73 4.91
C ARG A 316 24.11 -1.82 5.95
N SER A 317 25.26 -1.27 5.57
CA SER A 317 25.93 -0.22 6.33
C SER A 317 25.37 1.13 5.89
N LEU A 318 24.44 1.68 6.67
CA LEU A 318 23.86 2.99 6.43
C LEU A 318 24.71 4.11 7.02
N THR A 319 24.61 5.31 6.43
CA THR A 319 25.21 6.54 6.95
C THR A 319 24.13 7.61 7.18
N PHE A 320 24.31 8.47 8.18
CA PHE A 320 23.43 9.60 8.46
C PHE A 320 23.70 10.75 7.48
N ASP A 321 22.63 11.33 6.96
CA ASP A 321 22.68 12.47 6.04
C ASP A 321 22.90 13.78 6.82
N PRO A 322 24.07 14.45 6.66
CA PRO A 322 24.40 15.70 7.36
C PRO A 322 23.37 16.82 7.19
N ASP A 323 22.69 16.85 6.05
CA ASP A 323 21.75 17.90 5.73
C ASP A 323 20.45 17.77 6.50
N THR A 324 20.13 16.55 6.96
CA THR A 324 18.88 16.30 7.70
C THR A 324 19.01 16.52 9.21
N ILE A 325 20.23 16.53 9.74
CA ILE A 325 20.49 16.45 11.19
C ILE A 325 19.99 17.69 11.93
N HIS A 326 19.21 17.47 12.98
CA HIS A 326 18.79 18.52 13.91
C HIS A 326 19.98 19.19 14.66
N SER A 327 19.90 20.49 14.95
CA SER A 327 20.98 21.30 15.56
C SER A 327 21.56 20.78 16.89
N PHE A 328 20.77 20.15 17.76
CA PHE A 328 21.23 19.48 19.00
C PHE A 328 21.90 18.11 18.81
N LEU A 329 21.97 17.61 17.57
CA LEU A 329 22.56 16.31 17.27
C LEU A 329 23.91 16.50 16.57
N ARG A 330 24.86 15.61 16.88
CA ARG A 330 26.17 15.56 16.25
C ARG A 330 26.40 14.21 15.63
N VAL A 331 26.82 14.21 14.37
CA VAL A 331 27.28 13.02 13.69
C VAL A 331 28.80 12.92 13.75
N THR A 332 29.29 11.72 14.04
CA THR A 332 30.70 11.35 14.15
C THR A 332 30.92 9.94 13.59
N ASP A 333 32.15 9.44 13.62
CA ASP A 333 32.50 8.08 13.17
C ASP A 333 32.08 7.81 11.72
N ASP A 334 32.60 8.63 10.80
CA ASP A 334 32.32 8.54 9.36
C ASP A 334 30.82 8.47 9.02
N HIS A 335 30.05 9.35 9.65
CA HIS A 335 28.61 9.43 9.50
C HIS A 335 27.80 8.24 10.04
N LYS A 336 28.38 7.38 10.89
CA LYS A 336 27.71 6.19 11.44
C LYS A 336 27.25 6.34 12.89
N LYS A 337 27.70 7.39 13.59
CA LYS A 337 27.35 7.62 14.99
C LYS A 337 26.66 8.95 15.19
N LEU A 338 25.39 8.89 15.60
CA LEU A 338 24.58 10.05 15.97
C LEU A 338 24.56 10.22 17.50
N THR A 339 24.89 11.40 18.01
CA THR A 339 24.94 11.70 19.44
C THR A 339 24.09 12.92 19.76
N ASN A 340 23.24 12.82 20.77
CA ASN A 340 22.54 13.99 21.30
C ASN A 340 23.45 14.77 22.25
N THR A 341 23.73 16.03 21.94
CA THR A 341 24.62 16.90 22.71
C THR A 341 23.87 18.01 23.46
N SER A 342 22.56 17.88 23.62
CA SER A 342 21.75 18.84 24.37
C SER A 342 22.37 19.16 25.74
N PRO A 343 22.41 20.44 26.16
CA PRO A 343 21.80 21.61 25.54
C PRO A 343 22.70 22.34 24.53
N TRP A 344 23.80 21.76 24.06
CA TRP A 344 24.70 22.39 23.09
C TRP A 344 24.19 22.22 21.65
N GLN A 345 24.02 23.34 20.96
CA GLN A 345 23.65 23.41 19.53
C GLN A 345 24.89 23.53 18.65
N HIS A 346 24.83 22.89 17.48
CA HIS A 346 25.83 23.01 16.44
C HIS A 346 25.38 24.00 15.37
N SER A 347 26.32 24.80 14.86
CA SER A 347 26.07 25.79 13.81
C SER A 347 26.10 25.15 12.43
N TYR A 348 25.07 24.37 12.12
CA TYR A 348 24.87 23.84 10.77
C TYR A 348 24.22 24.88 9.86
N ALA A 349 24.54 24.85 8.56
CA ALA A 349 23.85 25.67 7.57
C ALA A 349 22.37 25.27 7.49
N ASP A 350 21.50 26.28 7.40
CA ASP A 350 20.08 26.05 7.24
C ASP A 350 19.75 25.56 5.83
N ASN A 351 18.87 24.58 5.74
CA ASN A 351 18.37 24.02 4.49
C ASN A 351 16.99 23.39 4.72
N ASP A 352 16.23 23.17 3.64
CA ASP A 352 14.86 22.64 3.72
C ASP A 352 14.80 21.19 4.22
N SER A 353 15.87 20.42 3.99
CA SER A 353 15.99 19.02 4.40
C SER A 353 16.24 18.83 5.90
N ARG A 354 16.61 19.88 6.63
CA ARG A 354 17.01 19.82 8.04
C ARG A 354 15.82 19.84 8.99
N PHE A 355 15.80 18.90 9.95
CA PHE A 355 14.84 18.95 11.05
C PHE A 355 15.12 20.12 12.00
N ASP A 356 14.10 20.95 12.26
CA ASP A 356 14.23 22.17 13.06
C ASP A 356 13.74 22.04 14.52
N TYR A 357 12.75 21.18 14.76
CA TYR A 357 12.07 21.04 16.05
C TYR A 357 12.37 19.68 16.70
N TRP A 358 12.08 18.59 15.99
CA TRP A 358 12.28 17.24 16.49
C TRP A 358 13.74 16.80 16.29
N ARG A 359 14.37 16.27 17.34
CA ARG A 359 15.77 15.83 17.34
C ARG A 359 15.93 14.52 16.54
N GLN A 360 16.01 14.64 15.23
CA GLN A 360 16.00 13.53 14.27
C GLN A 360 17.09 13.70 13.21
N ALA A 361 17.38 12.60 12.52
CA ALA A 361 18.24 12.55 11.33
C ALA A 361 17.78 11.38 10.46
N LEU A 362 17.95 11.50 9.15
CA LEU A 362 17.73 10.41 8.19
C LEU A 362 19.04 9.81 7.72
N SER A 363 18.94 8.68 7.05
CA SER A 363 20.05 8.11 6.30
C SER A 363 20.15 8.74 4.91
N SER A 364 21.36 8.86 4.40
CA SER A 364 21.64 9.23 3.00
C SER A 364 21.15 8.16 2.02
N ASP A 365 21.13 6.91 2.46
CA ASP A 365 20.77 5.74 1.68
C ASP A 365 19.24 5.51 1.71
N SER A 366 18.65 5.35 0.53
CA SER A 366 17.23 4.98 0.41
C SER A 366 17.07 3.48 0.14
N LEU A 367 16.16 2.84 0.87
CA LEU A 367 15.85 1.42 0.73
C LEU A 367 14.53 1.26 -0.02
N TYR A 368 14.61 0.95 -1.31
CA TYR A 368 13.44 0.91 -2.21
C TYR A 368 13.05 -0.49 -2.69
N LEU A 369 13.99 -1.46 -2.68
CA LEU A 369 13.76 -2.79 -3.24
C LEU A 369 14.53 -3.88 -2.51
N GLY A 370 13.80 -4.93 -2.13
CA GLY A 370 14.36 -6.14 -1.53
C GLY A 370 14.48 -6.11 0.00
N ARG A 371 15.26 -7.05 0.54
CA ARG A 371 15.44 -7.21 1.99
C ARG A 371 16.71 -6.51 2.44
N HIS A 372 16.59 -5.78 3.53
CA HIS A 372 17.67 -5.01 4.14
C HIS A 372 17.71 -5.30 5.63
N TYR A 373 18.90 -5.46 6.16
CA TYR A 373 19.15 -5.69 7.57
C TYR A 373 20.16 -4.70 8.11
N ILE A 374 19.85 -4.07 9.23
CA ILE A 374 20.68 -3.03 9.85
C ILE A 374 20.79 -3.36 11.33
N GLU A 375 22.02 -3.28 11.86
CA GLU A 375 22.28 -3.37 13.28
C GLU A 375 22.70 -1.99 13.79
N ALA A 376 22.18 -1.59 14.94
CA ALA A 376 22.51 -0.32 15.55
C ALA A 376 22.68 -0.49 17.05
N ASN A 377 23.76 0.09 17.58
CA ASN A 377 24.07 0.06 19.00
C ASN A 377 23.47 1.29 19.69
N LEU A 378 22.56 1.06 20.62
CA LEU A 378 21.91 2.12 21.39
C LEU A 378 22.53 2.23 22.78
N SER A 379 22.88 3.46 23.19
CA SER A 379 23.37 3.76 24.55
C SER A 379 22.70 5.03 25.09
N GLY A 380 22.73 5.22 26.42
CA GLY A 380 22.12 6.39 27.08
C GLY A 380 20.69 6.17 27.59
N GLU A 381 19.96 7.29 27.79
CA GLU A 381 18.64 7.32 28.44
C GLU A 381 17.50 6.80 27.56
N GLY A 382 17.58 7.04 26.25
CA GLY A 382 16.63 6.49 25.29
C GLY A 382 16.93 6.92 23.86
N ALA A 383 16.49 6.11 22.89
CA ALA A 383 16.67 6.35 21.45
C ALA A 383 15.61 5.60 20.64
N HIS A 384 15.29 6.14 19.47
CA HIS A 384 14.36 5.52 18.52
C HIS A 384 15.07 5.26 17.20
N ILE A 385 14.79 4.11 16.59
CA ILE A 385 15.27 3.75 15.25
C ILE A 385 14.05 3.31 14.45
N GLY A 386 13.95 3.75 13.21
CA GLY A 386 12.82 3.42 12.37
C GLY A 386 13.10 3.60 10.89
N VAL A 387 12.07 3.32 10.11
CA VAL A 387 12.03 3.56 8.68
C VAL A 387 10.92 4.57 8.39
N THR A 388 11.16 5.46 7.45
CA THR A 388 10.19 6.46 7.02
C THR A 388 10.37 6.81 5.55
N TYR A 389 9.29 7.26 4.90
CA TYR A 389 9.41 7.81 3.55
C TYR A 389 10.17 9.14 3.56
N LYS A 390 10.95 9.39 2.51
CA LYS A 390 11.70 10.64 2.34
C LYS A 390 10.78 11.89 2.37
N SER A 391 9.49 11.73 2.08
CA SER A 391 8.48 12.79 2.04
C SER A 391 8.01 13.31 3.42
N ILE A 392 8.46 12.74 4.54
CA ILE A 392 8.10 13.28 5.87
C ILE A 392 8.49 14.77 5.98
N GLU A 393 7.65 15.58 6.60
CA GLU A 393 7.89 17.01 6.78
C GLU A 393 9.06 17.26 7.74
N ARG A 394 9.85 18.31 7.47
CA ARG A 394 11.08 18.63 8.22
C ARG A 394 10.91 19.77 9.22
N LYS A 395 9.89 20.62 9.04
CA LYS A 395 9.76 21.89 9.75
C LYS A 395 8.53 21.93 10.64
N GLY A 396 8.68 22.38 11.88
CA GLY A 396 7.59 22.63 12.83
C GLY A 396 7.32 21.52 13.86
N GLU A 397 6.51 21.87 14.86
CA GLU A 397 6.22 21.05 16.06
C GLU A 397 5.16 19.97 15.83
N GLN A 398 4.55 19.90 14.65
CA GLN A 398 3.47 18.95 14.40
C GLN A 398 3.94 17.51 14.63
N LYS A 399 3.05 16.71 15.22
CA LYS A 399 3.32 15.30 15.55
C LYS A 399 3.66 14.48 14.30
N THR A 400 3.06 14.81 13.16
CA THR A 400 3.29 14.22 11.84
C THR A 400 4.74 14.33 11.34
N ASN A 401 5.51 15.26 11.91
CA ASN A 401 6.90 15.55 11.52
C ASN A 401 7.90 14.68 12.31
N CYS A 402 7.41 13.95 13.31
CA CYS A 402 8.17 12.98 14.08
C CYS A 402 8.06 11.58 13.46
N ILE A 403 9.20 10.93 13.25
CA ILE A 403 9.37 9.55 12.74
C ILE A 403 8.70 8.51 13.68
N CYS A 404 8.32 8.89 14.90
CA CYS A 404 7.56 8.01 15.79
C CYS A 404 6.04 8.18 15.64
N GLN A 405 5.57 9.29 15.06
CA GLN A 405 4.15 9.67 15.10
C GLN A 405 3.56 9.95 13.71
N SER A 406 4.35 9.81 12.65
CA SER A 406 3.88 9.93 11.27
C SER A 406 3.20 8.63 10.79
N GLU A 407 2.17 8.77 9.96
CA GLU A 407 1.52 7.65 9.24
C GLU A 407 2.50 6.96 8.27
N TYR A 408 3.55 7.67 7.89
CA TYR A 408 4.60 7.24 6.95
C TYR A 408 5.84 6.69 7.64
N SER A 409 5.72 6.27 8.91
CA SER A 409 6.85 5.88 9.72
C SER A 409 6.55 4.69 10.62
N TRP A 410 7.58 3.86 10.80
CA TRP A 410 7.57 2.73 11.72
C TRP A 410 8.85 2.80 12.54
N CYS A 411 8.75 2.84 13.86
CA CYS A 411 9.92 2.92 14.71
C CYS A 411 9.83 2.00 15.92
N ILE A 412 11.01 1.61 16.40
CA ILE A 412 11.21 0.98 17.70
C ILE A 412 11.98 1.95 18.59
N GLY A 413 11.39 2.26 19.74
CA GLY A 413 11.97 3.04 20.81
C GLY A 413 12.53 2.15 21.90
N ARG A 414 13.69 2.53 22.44
CA ARG A 414 14.19 2.01 23.72
C ARG A 414 14.26 3.16 24.70
N ASN A 415 13.56 3.02 25.82
CA ASN A 415 13.76 3.85 27.01
C ASN A 415 14.56 3.06 28.06
N SER A 416 14.93 3.71 29.16
CA SER A 416 15.71 3.10 30.24
C SER A 416 15.08 1.86 30.88
N LYS A 417 13.76 1.63 30.69
CA LYS A 417 13.01 0.55 31.36
C LYS A 417 12.31 -0.45 30.42
N PHE A 418 12.00 -0.07 29.18
CA PHE A 418 11.24 -0.91 28.25
C PHE A 418 11.47 -0.51 26.79
N PHE A 419 11.04 -1.37 25.88
CA PHE A 419 10.95 -1.10 24.44
C PHE A 419 9.52 -0.77 24.07
N SER A 420 9.34 0.09 23.08
CA SER A 420 8.03 0.33 22.48
C SER A 420 8.10 0.44 20.97
N VAL A 421 7.03 0.02 20.30
CA VAL A 421 6.92 0.08 18.84
C VAL A 421 5.87 1.12 18.49
N TRP A 422 6.18 1.99 17.54
CA TRP A 422 5.29 3.06 17.12
C TRP A 422 5.00 3.00 15.63
N HIS A 423 3.74 3.25 15.29
CA HIS A 423 3.30 3.51 13.93
C HIS A 423 2.05 4.39 13.97
N SER A 424 1.98 5.42 13.12
CA SER A 424 0.79 6.30 13.02
C SER A 424 0.37 6.92 14.37
N GLY A 425 1.34 7.18 15.25
CA GLY A 425 1.11 7.74 16.59
C GLY A 425 0.53 6.75 17.62
N VAL A 426 0.41 5.46 17.28
CA VAL A 426 -0.04 4.40 18.18
C VAL A 426 1.16 3.63 18.71
N GLU A 427 1.25 3.50 20.03
CA GLU A 427 2.25 2.69 20.72
C GLU A 427 1.73 1.25 20.90
N THR A 428 2.51 0.26 20.48
CA THR A 428 2.24 -1.18 20.67
C THR A 428 3.45 -1.85 21.33
N LEU A 429 3.18 -2.79 22.24
CA LEU A 429 4.17 -3.52 23.04
C LEU A 429 4.32 -4.97 22.57
#